data_AF-A0A948WAH7-F1
#
_entry.id   AF-A0A948WAH7-F1
#
_cell.length_a   1.000
_cell.length_b   1.000
_cell.length_c   1.000
_cell.angle_alpha   90.00
_cell.angle_beta   90.00
_cell.angle_gamma   90.00
#
_symmetry.space_group_name_H-M   'P 1'
#
loop_
_entity.id
_entity.type
_entity.pdbx_description
1 polymer ?
#
loop_
_entity_poly.entity_id
_entity_poly.type
_entity_poly.pdbx_seq_one_letter_code
_entity_poly.pdbx_strand_id
1 'polypeptide(L)'
;VYVGAVMVLFLFVVMMLDINLDRLREGFWRYLPVAGLIGVMMAAEMVMILGVKNFGLGRVVPPAPHAADYSNTAELGRLLYTDYLLPFELAAVVLLVAIVSAIALTLRERKDSKFIDPAEQVKVKRNDRLRIIKMDAEIEAKVDHVKGKR
;
A
#
# COMPACT_ATOMS: atom_id res chain seq x y z
N VAL A 1 -14.01 -8.71 1.38
CA VAL A 1 -12.99 -7.63 1.49
C VAL A 1 -11.75 -8.09 2.25
N TYR A 2 -11.87 -8.49 3.52
CA TYR A 2 -10.71 -8.91 4.33
C TYR A 2 -9.86 -10.02 3.68
N VAL A 3 -10.45 -11.17 3.38
CA VAL A 3 -9.70 -12.29 2.77
C VAL A 3 -9.31 -11.98 1.33
N GLY A 4 -10.26 -11.58 0.49
CA GLY A 4 -10.03 -11.47 -0.97
C GLY A 4 -9.18 -10.27 -1.42
N ALA A 5 -9.23 -9.14 -0.71
CA ALA A 5 -8.49 -7.93 -1.11
C ALA A 5 -7.33 -7.65 -0.17
N VAL A 6 -7.61 -7.51 1.13
CA VAL A 6 -6.59 -7.08 2.11
C VAL A 6 -5.53 -8.16 2.31
N MET A 7 -5.92 -9.41 2.60
CA MET A 7 -4.94 -10.49 2.80
C MET A 7 -4.17 -10.79 1.53
N VAL A 8 -4.83 -10.82 0.36
CA VAL A 8 -4.15 -11.04 -0.92
C VAL A 8 -3.13 -9.94 -1.22
N LEU A 9 -3.48 -8.66 -1.03
CA LEU A 9 -2.52 -7.55 -1.17
C LEU A 9 -1.32 -7.72 -0.23
N PHE A 10 -1.56 -8.11 1.01
CA PHE A 10 -0.51 -8.33 1.99
C PHE A 10 0.43 -9.49 1.58
N LEU A 11 -0.13 -10.59 1.07
CA LEU A 11 0.66 -11.71 0.57
C LEU A 11 1.54 -11.30 -0.62
N PHE A 12 1.03 -10.50 -1.56
CA PHE A 12 1.86 -9.95 -2.64
C PHE A 12 3.04 -9.16 -2.10
N VAL A 13 2.80 -8.26 -1.14
CA VAL A 13 3.85 -7.42 -0.55
C VAL A 13 4.89 -8.26 0.18
N VAL A 14 4.46 -9.22 1.01
CA VAL A 14 5.37 -10.10 1.75
C VAL A 14 6.19 -11.00 0.82
N MET A 15 5.62 -11.46 -0.29
CA MET A 15 6.35 -12.28 -1.27
C MET A 15 7.36 -11.48 -2.10
N MET A 16 7.08 -10.21 -2.40
CA MET A 16 7.98 -9.35 -3.16
C MET A 16 9.14 -8.80 -2.32
N LEU A 17 8.96 -8.68 -1.00
CA LEU A 17 9.97 -8.16 -0.09
C LEU A 17 10.75 -9.31 0.57
N ASP A 18 12.08 -9.26 0.48
CA ASP A 18 12.95 -10.19 1.20
C ASP A 18 13.08 -9.75 2.67
N ILE A 19 12.21 -10.26 3.53
CA ILE A 19 12.14 -9.88 4.96
C ILE A 19 13.08 -10.75 5.78
N ASN A 20 14.06 -10.12 6.45
CA ASN A 20 14.95 -10.82 7.38
C ASN A 20 14.27 -11.09 8.73
N LEU A 21 13.82 -12.34 8.93
CA LEU A 21 13.13 -12.77 10.14
C LEU A 21 14.03 -12.82 11.39
N ASP A 22 15.35 -12.96 11.22
CA ASP A 22 16.29 -13.07 12.34
C ASP A 22 16.46 -11.72 13.04
N ARG A 23 16.57 -10.64 12.27
CA ARG A 23 16.53 -9.27 12.80
C ARG A 23 15.19 -8.95 13.48
N LEU A 24 14.08 -9.50 12.97
CA LEU A 24 12.75 -9.28 13.55
C LEU A 24 12.61 -9.88 14.95
N ARG A 25 13.35 -10.97 15.23
CA ARG A 25 13.36 -11.66 16.53
C ARG A 25 14.38 -11.08 17.51
N GLU A 26 15.26 -10.21 17.04
CA GLU A 26 16.29 -9.58 17.87
C GLU A 26 15.62 -8.69 18.93
N GLY A 27 15.90 -8.97 20.21
CA GLY A 27 15.31 -8.23 21.33
C GLY A 27 13.91 -8.68 21.75
N PHE A 28 13.28 -9.65 21.07
CA PHE A 28 11.97 -10.20 21.47
C PHE A 28 11.94 -10.62 22.95
N TRP A 29 12.93 -11.40 23.36
CA TRP A 29 13.07 -11.89 24.75
C TRP A 29 13.25 -10.78 25.79
N ARG A 30 13.80 -9.63 25.38
CA ARG A 30 13.98 -8.48 26.27
C ARG A 30 12.67 -7.77 26.55
N TYR A 31 11.78 -7.68 25.56
CA TYR A 31 10.48 -7.00 25.70
C TYR A 31 9.34 -7.94 26.14
N LEU A 32 9.54 -9.27 26.03
CA LEU A 32 8.55 -10.28 26.40
C LEU A 32 7.98 -10.11 27.82
N PRO A 33 8.76 -9.82 28.89
CA PRO A 33 8.21 -9.66 30.23
C PRO A 33 7.27 -8.45 30.34
N VAL A 34 7.62 -7.34 29.68
CA VAL A 34 6.81 -6.11 29.68
C VAL A 34 5.54 -6.32 28.86
N ALA A 35 5.67 -6.89 27.66
CA ALA A 35 4.53 -7.22 26.81
C ALA A 35 3.59 -8.23 27.48
N GLY A 36 4.15 -9.23 28.18
CA GLY A 36 3.39 -10.19 28.96
C GLY A 36 2.61 -9.55 30.10
N LEU A 37 3.23 -8.63 30.85
CA LEU A 37 2.54 -7.88 31.91
C LEU A 37 1.37 -7.05 31.34
N ILE A 38 1.59 -6.35 30.22
CA ILE A 38 0.54 -5.58 29.54
C ILE A 38 -0.57 -6.51 29.05
N GLY A 39 -0.22 -7.63 28.42
CA GLY A 39 -1.20 -8.60 27.92
C GLY A 39 -2.05 -9.22 29.03
N VAL A 40 -1.44 -9.56 30.18
CA VAL A 40 -2.16 -10.05 31.36
C VAL A 40 -3.07 -8.97 31.92
N MET A 41 -2.60 -7.72 31.99
CA MET A 41 -3.41 -6.60 32.44
C MET A 41 -4.62 -6.38 31.52
N MET A 42 -4.43 -6.35 30.20
CA MET A 42 -5.53 -6.26 29.23
C MET A 42 -6.51 -7.44 29.33
N ALA A 43 -6.00 -8.66 29.52
CA ALA A 43 -6.84 -9.84 29.70
C ALA A 43 -7.65 -9.76 31.00
N ALA A 44 -7.04 -9.28 32.09
CA ALA A 44 -7.72 -9.05 33.37
C ALA A 44 -8.81 -7.98 33.23
N GLU A 45 -8.54 -6.88 32.52
CA GLU A 45 -9.53 -5.85 32.21
C GLU A 45 -10.69 -6.43 31.38
N MET A 46 -10.39 -7.20 30.33
CA MET A 46 -11.42 -7.88 29.54
C MET A 46 -12.29 -8.82 30.38
N VAL A 47 -11.69 -9.63 31.26
CA VAL A 47 -12.43 -10.53 32.16
C VAL A 47 -13.23 -9.74 33.20
N MET A 48 -12.73 -8.61 33.68
CA MET A 48 -13.44 -7.77 34.63
C MET A 48 -14.65 -7.08 33.99
N ILE A 49 -14.50 -6.59 32.76
CA ILE A 49 -15.54 -5.89 32.00
C ILE A 49 -16.57 -6.89 31.46
N LEU A 50 -16.11 -7.93 30.76
CA LEU A 50 -16.96 -8.91 30.07
C LEU A 50 -17.35 -10.10 30.96
N GLY A 51 -16.87 -10.13 32.20
CA GLY A 51 -17.11 -11.22 33.13
C GLY A 51 -18.59 -11.40 33.46
N VAL A 52 -18.92 -12.61 33.93
CA VAL A 52 -20.27 -13.07 34.27
C VAL A 52 -21.01 -12.13 35.25
N LYS A 53 -20.27 -11.35 36.06
CA LYS A 53 -20.85 -10.32 36.93
C LYS A 53 -21.62 -9.25 36.13
N ASN A 54 -21.07 -8.80 35.00
CA ASN A 54 -21.63 -7.73 34.17
C ASN A 54 -22.49 -8.27 33.01
N PHE A 55 -22.09 -9.38 32.39
CA PHE A 55 -22.73 -9.93 31.17
C PHE A 55 -23.24 -11.37 31.32
N GLY A 56 -23.53 -11.82 32.55
CA GLY A 56 -24.07 -13.17 32.78
C GLY A 56 -25.36 -13.44 32.01
N LEU A 57 -25.57 -14.71 31.63
CA LEU A 57 -26.69 -15.23 30.81
C LEU A 57 -28.11 -14.87 31.31
N GLY A 58 -28.25 -14.37 32.54
CA GLY A 58 -29.53 -13.90 33.11
C GLY A 58 -29.68 -12.38 33.21
N ARG A 59 -28.68 -11.58 32.86
CA ARG A 59 -28.72 -10.11 32.89
C ARG A 59 -28.88 -9.46 31.52
N VAL A 60 -28.41 -10.14 30.48
CA VAL A 60 -28.52 -9.66 29.10
C VAL A 60 -29.66 -10.42 28.45
N VAL A 61 -30.82 -9.79 28.37
CA VAL A 61 -31.95 -10.33 27.59
C VAL A 61 -31.51 -10.28 26.13
N PRO A 62 -31.44 -11.42 25.41
CA PRO A 62 -31.10 -11.40 23.99
C PRO A 62 -32.15 -10.57 23.24
N PRO A 63 -31.72 -9.77 22.24
CA PRO A 63 -32.66 -8.99 21.45
C PRO A 63 -33.71 -9.93 20.82
N ALA A 64 -34.94 -9.42 20.70
CA ALA A 64 -36.03 -10.19 20.12
C ALA A 64 -35.62 -10.68 18.71
N PRO A 65 -35.76 -11.99 18.43
CA PRO A 65 -35.40 -12.53 17.12
C PRO A 65 -36.26 -11.88 16.04
N HIS A 66 -35.63 -11.55 14.92
CA HIS A 66 -36.33 -11.01 13.76
C HIS A 66 -37.09 -12.11 13.03
N ALA A 67 -38.11 -11.71 12.26
CA ALA A 67 -38.90 -12.62 11.45
C ALA A 67 -38.04 -13.28 10.34
N ALA A 68 -38.48 -14.44 9.84
CA ALA A 68 -37.70 -15.23 8.88
C ALA A 68 -37.47 -14.53 7.53
N ASP A 69 -38.32 -13.57 7.19
CA ASP A 69 -38.27 -12.72 6.00
C ASP A 69 -37.44 -11.43 6.21
N TYR A 70 -36.89 -11.23 7.41
CA TYR A 70 -36.11 -10.04 7.72
C TYR A 70 -34.79 -9.99 6.96
N SER A 71 -34.53 -8.88 6.28
CA SER A 71 -33.29 -8.63 5.53
C SER A 71 -32.40 -7.63 6.27
N ASN A 72 -31.35 -8.14 6.91
CA ASN A 72 -30.29 -7.31 7.49
C ASN A 72 -29.66 -6.36 6.47
N THR A 73 -29.51 -6.80 5.21
CA THR A 73 -28.91 -6.00 4.15
C THR A 73 -29.78 -4.80 3.78
N ALA A 74 -31.10 -4.99 3.74
CA ALA A 74 -32.04 -3.90 3.46
C ALA A 74 -32.05 -2.86 4.60
N GLU A 75 -32.04 -3.32 5.86
CA GLU A 75 -32.02 -2.41 7.01
C GLU A 75 -30.69 -1.65 7.11
N LEU A 76 -29.55 -2.31 6.90
CA LEU A 76 -28.26 -1.63 6.82
C LEU A 76 -28.23 -0.60 5.69
N GLY A 77 -28.78 -0.94 4.52
CA GLY A 77 -28.93 0.00 3.42
C GLY A 77 -29.75 1.22 3.82
N ARG A 78 -30.90 1.01 4.47
CA ARG A 78 -31.75 2.09 4.98
C ARG A 78 -30.96 3.02 5.90
N LEU A 79 -30.29 2.47 6.91
CA LEU A 79 -29.50 3.24 7.88
C LEU A 79 -28.34 4.00 7.22
N LEU A 80 -27.62 3.37 6.29
CA LEU A 80 -26.50 3.99 5.57
C LEU A 80 -26.94 5.21 4.74
N TYR A 81 -28.12 5.15 4.12
CA TYR A 81 -28.62 6.22 3.25
C TYR A 81 -29.59 7.20 3.94
N THR A 82 -29.86 7.03 5.23
CA THR A 82 -30.70 7.94 6.01
C THR A 82 -29.91 8.55 7.16
N ASP A 83 -29.65 7.78 8.20
CA ASP A 83 -29.05 8.26 9.44
C ASP A 83 -27.51 8.43 9.35
N TYR A 84 -26.84 7.59 8.54
CA TYR A 84 -25.38 7.55 8.42
C TYR A 84 -24.85 8.04 7.07
N LEU A 85 -25.62 8.89 6.38
CA LEU A 85 -25.25 9.41 5.07
C LEU A 85 -23.89 10.12 5.10
N LEU A 86 -23.67 10.99 6.10
CA LEU A 86 -22.43 11.77 6.19
C LEU A 86 -21.18 10.87 6.42
N PRO A 87 -21.15 9.94 7.41
CA PRO A 87 -20.05 8.98 7.53
C PRO A 87 -19.82 8.14 6.27
N PHE A 88 -20.89 7.76 5.57
CA PHE A 88 -20.79 6.99 4.33
C PHE A 88 -20.10 7.79 3.21
N GLU A 89 -20.49 9.06 3.02
CA GLU A 89 -19.84 9.96 2.06
C GLU A 89 -18.36 10.20 2.42
N LEU A 90 -18.06 10.42 3.70
CA LEU A 90 -16.68 10.57 4.16
C LEU A 90 -15.85 9.31 3.87
N ALA A 91 -16.40 8.12 4.06
CA ALA A 91 -15.73 6.88 3.70
C ALA A 91 -15.46 6.79 2.18
N ALA A 92 -16.38 7.24 1.34
CA ALA A 92 -16.18 7.30 -0.11
C ALA A 92 -15.03 8.27 -0.49
N VAL A 93 -14.96 9.44 0.15
CA VAL A 93 -13.85 10.39 -0.04
C VAL A 93 -12.53 9.79 0.42
N VAL A 94 -12.49 9.09 1.56
CA VAL A 94 -11.29 8.39 2.03
C VAL A 94 -10.82 7.33 1.04
N LEU A 95 -11.73 6.54 0.46
CA LEU A 95 -11.41 5.57 -0.58
C LEU A 95 -10.85 6.23 -1.85
N LEU A 96 -11.43 7.36 -2.26
CA LEU A 96 -10.93 8.14 -3.39
C LEU A 96 -9.50 8.63 -3.12
N VAL A 97 -9.26 9.23 -1.96
CA VAL A 97 -7.93 9.71 -1.54
C VAL A 97 -6.94 8.54 -1.50
N ALA A 98 -7.35 7.38 -1.00
CA ALA A 98 -6.51 6.19 -0.94
C ALA A 98 -6.05 5.74 -2.35
N ILE A 99 -6.95 5.72 -3.34
CA ILE A 99 -6.59 5.36 -4.72
C ILE A 99 -5.64 6.41 -5.32
N VAL A 100 -5.96 7.70 -5.19
CA VAL A 100 -5.09 8.79 -5.69
C VAL A 100 -3.71 8.71 -5.07
N SER A 101 -3.63 8.47 -3.75
CA SER A 101 -2.38 8.36 -3.02
C SER A 101 -1.58 7.13 -3.44
N ALA A 102 -2.23 5.97 -3.60
CA ALA A 102 -1.58 4.74 -4.06
C ALA A 102 -0.99 4.91 -5.47
N ILE A 103 -1.72 5.52 -6.41
CA ILE A 103 -1.23 5.80 -7.75
C ILE A 103 -0.08 6.80 -7.69
N ALA A 104 -0.23 7.93 -6.98
CA ALA A 104 0.81 8.95 -6.88
C ALA A 104 2.13 8.41 -6.28
N LEU A 105 2.05 7.49 -5.31
CA LEU A 105 3.22 6.86 -4.68
C LEU A 105 3.90 5.80 -5.57
N THR A 106 3.14 5.14 -6.44
CA THR A 106 3.66 4.04 -7.29
C THR A 106 3.97 4.47 -8.71
N LEU A 107 3.46 5.63 -9.14
CA LEU A 107 3.72 6.19 -10.45
C LEU A 107 5.17 6.64 -10.54
N ARG A 108 5.98 5.86 -11.25
CA ARG A 108 7.39 6.14 -11.48
C ARG A 108 7.61 6.54 -12.94
N GLU A 109 8.20 7.70 -13.15
CA GLU A 109 8.59 8.13 -14.49
C GLU A 109 9.66 7.22 -15.09
N ARG A 110 9.46 6.87 -16.36
CA ARG A 110 10.38 6.08 -17.16
C ARG A 110 11.55 6.95 -17.63
N LYS A 111 12.76 6.66 -17.14
CA LYS A 111 14.00 7.39 -17.49
C LYS A 111 14.43 7.20 -18.94
N ASP A 112 13.93 6.16 -19.60
CA ASP A 112 14.11 5.83 -21.01
C ASP A 112 13.14 6.56 -21.94
N SER A 113 12.16 7.28 -21.38
CA SER A 113 11.25 8.10 -22.16
C SER A 113 11.97 9.33 -22.71
N LYS A 114 12.06 9.44 -24.05
CA LYS A 114 12.47 10.68 -24.73
C LYS A 114 11.29 11.64 -24.80
N PHE A 115 10.73 11.98 -23.64
CA PHE A 115 9.68 13.00 -23.58
C PHE A 115 10.29 14.33 -24.02
N ILE A 116 9.57 15.04 -24.90
CA ILE A 116 10.00 16.36 -25.35
C ILE A 116 9.00 17.39 -24.87
N ASP A 117 9.50 18.40 -24.15
CA ASP A 117 8.72 19.54 -23.72
C ASP A 117 8.63 20.58 -24.88
N PRO A 118 7.43 20.81 -25.45
CA PRO A 118 7.26 21.81 -26.51
C PRO A 118 7.60 23.23 -26.05
N ALA A 119 7.42 23.56 -24.76
CA ALA A 119 7.76 24.88 -24.25
C ALA A 119 9.27 25.13 -24.32
N GLU A 120 10.08 24.11 -24.03
CA GLU A 120 11.53 24.17 -24.20
C GLU A 120 11.92 24.24 -25.69
N GLN A 121 11.17 23.59 -26.59
CA GLN A 121 11.40 23.71 -28.04
C GLN A 121 11.11 25.12 -28.60
N VAL A 122 10.15 25.85 -28.03
CA VAL A 122 9.79 27.20 -28.48
C VAL A 122 10.76 28.26 -27.95
N LYS A 123 11.38 28.05 -26.78
CA LYS A 123 12.32 29.00 -26.17
C LYS A 123 13.71 29.06 -26.83
N VAL A 124 14.01 28.15 -27.75
CA VAL A 124 15.34 27.98 -28.35
C VAL A 124 15.77 29.22 -29.15
N LYS A 125 16.92 29.81 -28.80
CA LYS A 125 17.45 31.01 -29.48
C LYS A 125 18.37 30.61 -30.63
N ARG A 126 18.69 31.57 -31.50
CA ARG A 126 19.58 31.34 -32.67
C ARG A 126 20.93 30.72 -32.28
N ASN A 127 21.49 31.13 -31.15
CA ASN A 127 22.80 30.68 -30.67
C ASN A 127 22.78 29.23 -30.14
N ASP A 128 21.62 28.69 -29.78
CA ASP A 128 21.49 27.36 -29.18
C ASP A 128 21.40 26.24 -30.23
N ARG A 129 21.23 26.59 -31.51
CA ARG A 129 20.98 25.64 -32.61
C ARG A 129 22.23 24.98 -33.17
N LEU A 130 23.41 25.54 -32.91
CA LEU A 130 24.67 25.09 -33.49
C LEU A 130 25.73 24.95 -32.39
N ARG A 131 26.29 23.74 -32.25
CA ARG A 131 27.44 23.47 -31.40
C ARG A 131 28.58 22.97 -32.27
N ILE A 132 29.63 23.77 -32.40
CA ILE A 132 30.85 23.36 -33.10
C ILE A 132 31.65 22.50 -32.12
N ILE A 133 31.72 21.20 -32.38
CA ILE A 133 32.54 20.25 -31.61
C ILE A 133 33.79 19.97 -32.41
N LYS A 134 34.95 20.22 -31.81
CA LYS A 134 36.24 19.82 -32.37
C LYS A 134 36.43 18.33 -32.08
N MET A 135 36.61 17.53 -33.11
CA MET A 135 36.87 16.09 -33.00
C MET A 135 38.22 15.79 -33.64
N ASP A 136 38.96 14.85 -33.05
CA ASP A 136 40.20 14.35 -33.62
C ASP A 136 39.91 13.57 -34.91
N ALA A 137 40.82 13.64 -35.87
CA ALA A 137 40.67 12.95 -37.14
C ALA A 137 40.76 11.43 -36.91
N GLU A 138 39.69 10.72 -37.21
CA GLU A 138 39.65 9.26 -37.13
C GLU A 138 40.43 8.68 -38.32
N ILE A 139 41.65 8.22 -38.04
CA ILE A 139 42.50 7.56 -39.02
C ILE A 139 42.08 6.10 -39.07
N GLU A 140 41.53 5.66 -40.20
CA GLU A 140 41.12 4.27 -40.41
C GLU A 140 42.34 3.35 -40.22
N ALA A 141 42.28 2.49 -39.21
CA ALA A 141 43.38 1.58 -38.91
C ALA A 141 43.57 0.60 -40.07
N LYS A 142 44.76 0.63 -40.67
CA LYS A 142 45.14 -0.24 -41.79
C LYS A 142 44.96 -1.70 -41.37
N VAL A 143 44.03 -2.40 -42.00
CA VAL A 143 43.79 -3.83 -41.76
C VAL A 143 45.00 -4.59 -42.26
N ASP A 144 45.91 -4.95 -41.35
CA ASP A 144 47.01 -5.85 -41.67
C ASP A 144 46.43 -7.24 -41.93
N HIS A 145 46.37 -7.62 -43.20
CA HIS A 145 46.09 -8.98 -43.62
C HIS A 145 47.22 -9.89 -43.10
N VAL A 146 47.03 -10.45 -41.89
CA VAL A 146 47.86 -11.54 -41.39
C VAL A 146 47.64 -12.74 -42.32
N LYS A 147 48.59 -12.93 -43.25
CA LYS A 147 48.71 -14.14 -44.06
C LYS A 147 48.77 -15.34 -43.12
N GLY A 148 47.73 -16.17 -43.16
CA GLY A 148 47.72 -17.47 -42.50
C GLY A 148 48.95 -18.28 -42.93
N LYS A 149 49.76 -18.69 -41.96
CA LYS A 149 50.70 -19.78 -42.13
C LYS A 149 50.01 -21.07 -41.67
N ARG A 150 49.94 -22.01 -42.59
CA ARG A 150 49.72 -23.44 -42.34
C ARG A 150 50.81 -23.99 -41.43
#